data_AF-A0A967PW18-F1
#
_entry.id   AF-A0A967PW18-F1
#
_cell.length_a   1.000
_cell.length_b   1.000
_cell.length_c   1.000
_cell.angle_alpha   90.00
_cell.angle_beta   90.00
_cell.angle_gamma   90.00
#
_symmetry.space_group_name_H-M   'P 1'
#
loop_
_entity.id
_entity.type
_entity.pdbx_description
1 polymer ?
#
loop_
_entity_poly.entity_id
_entity_poly.type
_entity_poly.pdbx_seq_one_letter_code
_entity_poly.pdbx_strand_id
1 'polypeptide(L)' 'MSSKEVLLREIEETPDELLEEVIDFVRFLKQRKGHEKFEITAASESSLRKDWLLPEGDEAWQHL' A
#
# COMPACT_ATOMS: atom_id res chain seq x y z
N MET A 1 -6.70 -23.73 -4.53
CA MET A 1 -7.57 -22.90 -3.67
C MET A 1 -7.04 -21.49 -3.70
N SER A 2 -7.93 -20.51 -3.79
CA SER A 2 -7.55 -19.10 -3.64
C SER A 2 -7.28 -18.79 -2.18
N SER A 3 -6.40 -17.83 -1.90
CA SER A 3 -6.12 -17.39 -0.52
C SER A 3 -7.37 -16.92 0.22
N LYS A 4 -8.39 -16.45 -0.52
CA LYS A 4 -9.69 -16.06 0.05
C LYS A 4 -10.50 -17.28 0.52
N GLU A 5 -10.46 -18.38 -0.21
CA GLU A 5 -11.15 -19.63 0.18
C GLU A 5 -10.53 -20.25 1.43
N VAL A 6 -9.20 -20.23 1.53
CA VAL A 6 -8.49 -20.71 2.72
C VAL A 6 -8.89 -19.87 3.93
N LEU A 7 -8.87 -18.54 3.80
CA LEU A 7 -9.23 -17.64 4.90
C LEU A 7 -10.67 -17.83 5.39
N LEU A 8 -11.62 -18.10 4.49
CA LEU A 8 -13.01 -18.35 4.87
C LEU A 8 -13.16 -19.63 5.71
N ARG A 9 -12.43 -20.69 5.36
CA ARG A 9 -12.44 -21.95 6.13
C ARG A 9 -11.84 -21.78 7.52
N GLU A 10 -10.71 -21.08 7.61
CA GLU A 10 -10.08 -20.79 8.91
C GLU A 10 -10.99 -19.97 9.82
N ILE A 11 -11.73 -19.01 9.26
CA ILE A 11 -12.72 -18.20 10.01
C ILE A 11 -13.88 -19.07 10.53
N GLU A 12 -14.36 -20.03 9.73
CA GLU A 12 -15.43 -20.96 10.15
C GLU A 12 -15.01 -21.88 11.31
N GLU A 13 -13.73 -22.24 11.39
CA GLU A 13 -13.17 -23.08 12.47
C GLU A 13 -12.70 -22.27 13.69
N THR A 14 -12.68 -20.94 13.60
CA THR A 14 -12.19 -20.05 14.66
C THR A 14 -13.29 -19.77 15.70
N PRO A 15 -13.01 -19.91 17.01
CA PRO A 15 -13.93 -19.51 18.07
C PRO A 15 -14.30 -18.02 18.02
N ASP A 16 -15.55 -17.68 18.31
CA ASP A 16 -16.08 -16.30 18.31
C ASP A 16 -15.21 -15.31 19.12
N GLU A 17 -14.60 -15.78 20.21
CA GLU A 17 -13.70 -14.99 21.06
C GLU A 17 -12.47 -14.45 20.31
N LEU A 18 -12.01 -15.15 19.27
CA LEU A 18 -10.86 -14.77 18.45
C LEU A 18 -11.28 -14.09 17.13
N LEU A 19 -12.56 -14.19 16.75
CA LEU A 19 -13.07 -13.57 15.53
C LEU A 19 -12.96 -12.05 15.59
N GLU A 20 -13.14 -11.44 16.76
CA GLU A 20 -12.98 -9.99 16.94
C GLU A 20 -11.55 -9.54 16.60
N GLU A 21 -10.54 -10.26 17.10
CA GLU A 21 -9.13 -9.98 16.83
C GLU A 21 -8.78 -10.18 15.33
N VAL A 22 -9.31 -11.24 14.71
CA VAL A 22 -9.13 -11.51 13.27
C VAL A 22 -9.76 -10.40 12.42
N ILE A 23 -10.96 -9.94 12.78
CA ILE A 23 -11.65 -8.84 12.10
C ILE A 23 -10.81 -7.56 12.20
N ASP A 24 -10.31 -7.25 13.38
CA ASP A 24 -9.48 -6.07 13.61
C ASP A 24 -8.17 -6.12 12.82
N PHE A 25 -7.52 -7.29 12.75
CA PHE A 25 -6.33 -7.46 11.93
C PHE A 25 -6.61 -7.26 10.43
N VAL A 26 -7.72 -7.81 9.92
CA VAL A 26 -8.12 -7.61 8.51
C VAL A 26 -8.44 -6.13 8.23
N ARG A 27 -9.10 -5.43 9.17
CA ARG A 27 -9.36 -3.98 9.07
C ARG A 27 -8.07 -3.17 9.10
N PHE A 28 -7.13 -3.54 9.95
CA PHE A 28 -5.80 -2.93 10.01
C PHE A 28 -5.07 -3.08 8.68
N LEU A 29 -5.05 -4.27 8.09
CA LEU A 29 -4.38 -4.50 6.79
C LEU A 29 -5.02 -3.68 5.65
N LYS A 30 -6.35 -3.53 5.65
CA LYS A 30 -7.06 -2.70 4.66
C LYS A 30 -6.71 -1.22 4.80
N GLN A 31 -6.67 -0.71 6.03
CA GLN A 31 -6.28 0.67 6.31
C GLN A 31 -4.79 0.91 5.99
N ARG A 32 -3.92 -0.01 6.36
CA ARG A 32 -2.48 0.07 6.07
C ARG A 32 -2.21 0.18 4.58
N LYS A 33 -2.90 -0.58 3.71
CA LYS A 33 -2.76 -0.42 2.25
C LYS A 33 -3.21 0.96 1.75
N GLY A 34 -4.22 1.57 2.38
CA GLY A 34 -4.64 2.94 2.08
C GLY A 34 -3.58 3.96 2.46
N HIS A 35 -3.00 3.82 3.66
CA HIS A 35 -1.95 4.70 4.18
C HIS A 35 -0.61 4.51 3.47
N GLU A 36 -0.17 3.29 3.20
CA GLU A 36 1.08 2.98 2.49
C GLU A 36 1.07 3.56 1.07
N LYS A 37 -0.08 3.51 0.37
CA LYS A 37 -0.24 4.16 -0.94
C LYS A 37 -0.15 5.69 -0.85
N PHE A 38 -0.65 6.29 0.23
CA PHE A 38 -0.55 7.72 0.48
C PHE A 38 0.88 8.15 0.84
N GLU A 39 1.55 7.41 1.74
CA GLU A 39 2.93 7.64 2.16
C GLU A 39 3.92 7.48 0.99
N ILE A 40 3.77 6.45 0.16
CA ILE A 40 4.61 6.27 -1.04
C ILE A 40 4.43 7.44 -2.02
N THR A 41 3.19 7.91 -2.19
CA THR A 41 2.89 9.04 -3.09
C THR A 41 3.51 10.34 -2.55
N ALA A 42 3.33 10.62 -1.25
CA ALA A 42 3.88 11.79 -0.58
C ALA A 42 5.43 11.77 -0.51
N ALA A 43 6.03 10.61 -0.22
CA ALA A 43 7.48 10.45 -0.20
C ALA A 43 8.11 10.62 -1.60
N SER A 44 7.44 10.10 -2.65
CA SER A 44 7.90 10.25 -4.04
C SER A 44 7.85 11.70 -4.50
N GLU A 45 6.83 12.49 -4.14
CA GLU A 45 6.77 13.91 -4.48
C GLU A 45 7.95 14.72 -3.91
N SER A 46 8.33 14.44 -2.66
CA SER A 46 9.43 15.16 -2.00
C SER A 46 10.80 14.89 -2.61
N SER A 47 10.97 13.71 -3.22
CA SER A 47 12.23 13.30 -3.86
C SER A 47 12.27 13.70 -5.34
N LEU A 48 11.15 13.62 -6.09
CA LEU A 48 11.11 14.02 -7.50
C LEU A 48 11.16 15.54 -7.73
N ARG A 49 10.74 16.37 -6.77
CA ARG A 49 10.82 17.85 -6.95
C ARG A 49 12.24 18.39 -6.94
N LYS A 50 13.20 17.69 -6.32
CA LYS A 50 14.58 18.18 -6.20
C LYS A 50 15.41 17.94 -7.47
N ASP A 51 15.19 16.84 -8.17
CA ASP A 51 15.98 16.48 -9.36
C ASP A 51 15.34 16.95 -10.68
N TRP A 52 14.06 17.37 -10.68
CA TRP A 52 13.35 17.83 -11.89
C TRP A 52 13.50 19.34 -12.18
N LEU A 53 13.92 20.15 -11.21
CA LEU A 53 14.06 21.62 -11.35
C LEU A 53 15.49 22.07 -11.68
N LEU A 54 16.37 21.12 -12.02
CA LEU A 54 17.73 21.39 -12.48
C LEU A 54 17.68 21.80 -13.97
N PRO A 55 18.24 22.96 -14.36
CA PRO A 55 18.23 23.42 -15.74
C PRO A 55 18.95 22.45 -16.70
N GLU A 56 19.79 21.55 -16.19
CA GLU A 56 20.41 20.46 -16.97
C GLU A 56 19.39 19.42 -17.47
N GLY A 57 18.19 19.36 -16.87
CA GLY A 57 17.10 18.48 -17.29
C GLY A 57 16.50 18.84 -18.65
N ASP A 58 16.47 20.12 -19.03
CA ASP A 58 15.88 20.56 -20.30
C ASP A 58 16.78 20.27 -21.52
N GLU A 59 18.11 20.22 -21.33
CA GLU A 59 19.05 19.91 -22.42
C GLU A 59 18.93 18.45 -22.90
N ALA A 60 18.61 17.53 -22.00
CA ALA A 60 18.44 16.11 -22.34
C ALA A 60 17.17 15.83 -23.14
N TRP A 61 16.16 16.69 -23.08
CA TRP A 61 14.89 16.55 -23.80
C TRP A 61 14.86 17.29 -25.14
N GLN A 62 15.83 18.17 -25.41
CA GLN A 62 15.96 18.87 -26.70
C GLN A 62 16.43 17.95 -27.85
N HIS A 63 16.93 16.75 -27.52
CA HIS A 63 17.51 15.81 -28.48
C HIS A 63 16.71 14.51 -28.69
N LEU A 64 15.48 14.45 -28.15
CA LEU A 64 14.49 13.37 -28.37
C LEU A 64 13.44 13.79 -29.40
#